data_AF-A0A7J3M578-F1
#
_entry.id   AF-A0A7J3M578-F1
#
_cell.length_a   1.000
_cell.length_b   1.000
_cell.length_c   1.000
_cell.angle_alpha   90.00
_cell.angle_beta   90.00
_cell.angle_gamma   90.00
#
_symmetry.space_group_name_H-M   'P 1'
#
loop_
_entity.id
_entity.type
_entity.pdbx_description
1 polymer ?
#
loop_
_entity_poly.entity_id
_entity_poly.type
_entity_poly.pdbx_seq_one_letter_code
_entity_poly.pdbx_strand_id
1 'polypeptide(L)'
;MIEDFIVALVAIFMFSIIIHVSGVVLSRRSVRNEPSKKVPYACGERSASLTSRVVVSLYKYVIFFIIFDSSLIIIAFASAALNPFNTWFFSIYVLLLLISSILLLGVEE
;
A
#
# COMPACT_ATOMS: atom_id res chain seq x y z
N MET A 1 -6.74 -25.64 5.25
CA MET A 1 -5.63 -24.71 5.58
C MET A 1 -5.34 -23.73 4.46
N ILE A 2 -4.97 -24.17 3.25
CA ILE A 2 -4.80 -23.25 2.09
C ILE A 2 -6.14 -22.65 1.65
N GLU A 3 -7.20 -23.46 1.61
CA GLU A 3 -8.55 -22.98 1.27
C GLU A 3 -9.04 -21.91 2.27
N ASP A 4 -8.89 -22.16 3.57
CA ASP A 4 -9.25 -21.19 4.63
C ASP A 4 -8.46 -19.87 4.50
N PHE A 5 -7.18 -19.97 4.11
CA PHE A 5 -6.32 -18.82 3.88
C PHE A 5 -6.76 -18.02 2.64
N ILE A 6 -7.12 -18.68 1.55
CA ILE A 6 -7.64 -18.04 0.34
C ILE A 6 -8.98 -17.36 0.65
N VAL A 7 -9.86 -18.03 1.39
CA VAL A 7 -11.16 -17.47 1.81
C VAL A 7 -10.95 -16.22 2.68
N ALA A 8 -10.01 -16.26 3.64
CA ALA A 8 -9.70 -15.12 4.48
C ALA A 8 -9.15 -13.93 3.65
N LEU A 9 -8.27 -14.18 2.69
CA LEU A 9 -7.73 -13.14 1.81
C LEU A 9 -8.81 -12.49 0.95
N VAL A 10 -9.67 -13.30 0.33
CA VAL A 10 -10.78 -12.80 -0.47
C VAL A 10 -11.74 -11.99 0.41
N ALA A 11 -12.05 -12.46 1.62
CA ALA A 11 -12.91 -11.73 2.54
C ALA A 11 -12.32 -10.37 2.91
N ILE A 12 -11.05 -10.30 3.30
CA ILE A 12 -10.36 -9.05 3.65
C ILE A 12 -10.40 -8.06 2.47
N PHE A 13 -10.06 -8.54 1.27
CA PHE A 13 -10.07 -7.71 0.06
C PHE A 13 -11.46 -7.15 -0.24
N MET A 14 -12.50 -7.99 -0.16
CA MET A 14 -13.88 -7.57 -0.37
C MET A 14 -14.33 -6.56 0.69
N PHE A 15 -13.99 -6.76 1.96
CA PHE A 15 -14.28 -5.79 3.01
C PHE A 15 -13.60 -4.44 2.77
N SER A 16 -12.32 -4.44 2.37
CA SER A 16 -11.60 -3.20 2.03
C SER A 16 -12.28 -2.44 0.90
N ILE A 17 -12.72 -3.13 -0.16
CA ILE A 17 -13.48 -2.52 -1.26
C ILE A 17 -14.81 -1.96 -0.75
N ILE A 18 -15.55 -2.73 0.05
CA ILE A 18 -16.84 -2.28 0.60
C ILE A 18 -16.65 -1.03 1.44
N ILE A 19 -15.64 -0.99 2.30
CA ILE A 19 -15.33 0.19 3.14
C ILE A 19 -14.95 1.38 2.26
N HIS A 20 -14.11 1.18 1.23
CA HIS A 20 -13.71 2.25 0.33
C HIS A 20 -14.91 2.81 -0.45
N VAL A 21 -15.69 1.94 -1.10
CA VAL A 21 -16.86 2.33 -1.89
C VAL A 21 -17.93 2.97 -1.00
N SER A 22 -18.21 2.41 0.17
CA SER A 22 -19.14 3.03 1.12
C SER A 22 -18.63 4.39 1.58
N GLY A 23 -17.33 4.54 1.87
CA GLY A 23 -16.72 5.83 2.16
C GLY A 23 -16.91 6.85 1.04
N VAL A 24 -16.71 6.45 -0.21
CA VAL A 24 -16.88 7.32 -1.39
C VAL A 24 -18.35 7.68 -1.63
N VAL A 25 -19.27 6.73 -1.45
CA VAL A 25 -20.72 6.92 -1.70
C VAL A 25 -21.37 7.71 -0.57
N LEU A 26 -21.05 7.42 0.69
CA LEU A 26 -21.58 8.14 1.85
C LEU A 26 -20.87 9.47 2.08
N SER A 27 -19.66 9.65 1.55
CA SER A 27 -19.02 10.96 1.52
C SER A 27 -19.98 11.91 0.82
N ARG A 28 -20.46 12.89 1.57
CA ARG A 28 -21.18 14.02 1.00
C ARG A 28 -20.18 14.76 0.12
N ARG A 29 -20.08 14.36 -1.14
CA ARG A 29 -19.49 15.18 -2.20
C ARG A 29 -20.29 16.47 -2.20
N SER A 30 -19.79 17.45 -1.46
CA SER A 30 -20.26 18.82 -1.51
C SER A 30 -20.24 19.20 -2.99
N VAL A 31 -21.42 19.35 -3.57
CA VAL A 31 -21.63 19.90 -4.91
C VAL A 31 -21.09 21.32 -4.89
N ARG A 32 -19.77 21.45 -5.07
CA ARG A 32 -19.10 22.70 -5.38
C ARG A 32 -17.72 22.37 -5.89
N ASN A 33 -17.64 22.27 -7.21
CA ASN A 33 -16.41 22.31 -7.99
C ASN A 33 -15.75 23.68 -7.83
N GLU A 34 -15.34 24.02 -6.60
CA GLU A 34 -14.51 25.18 -6.35
C GLU A 34 -13.05 24.71 -6.36
N PRO A 35 -12.22 25.22 -7.29
CA PRO A 35 -10.81 24.87 -7.36
C PRO A 35 -10.03 25.21 -6.06
N SER A 36 -10.64 25.97 -5.14
CA SER A 36 -10.07 26.34 -3.84
C SER A 36 -10.20 25.29 -2.75
N LYS A 37 -10.90 24.16 -2.94
CA LYS A 37 -11.00 23.10 -1.92
C LYS A 37 -9.87 22.07 -1.98
N LYS A 38 -9.06 22.10 -3.04
CA LYS A 38 -7.91 21.19 -3.24
C LYS A 38 -6.59 21.73 -2.68
N VAL A 39 -6.58 22.96 -2.14
CA VAL A 39 -5.38 23.53 -1.54
C VAL A 39 -5.26 23.12 -0.08
N PRO A 40 -4.06 22.72 0.38
CA PRO A 40 -3.82 22.47 1.79
C PRO A 40 -4.19 23.73 2.58
N TYR A 41 -5.01 23.56 3.62
CA TYR A 41 -5.48 24.67 4.43
C TYR A 41 -4.70 24.67 5.75
N ALA A 42 -4.02 25.76 6.04
CA ALA A 42 -3.36 25.97 7.31
C ALA A 42 -3.98 27.19 7.99
N CYS A 43 -4.65 26.99 9.14
CA CYS A 43 -5.07 28.04 10.06
C CYS A 43 -5.73 29.30 9.45
N GLY A 44 -6.56 29.17 8.41
CA GLY A 44 -7.25 30.33 7.81
C GLY A 44 -6.71 30.78 6.45
N GLU A 45 -5.54 30.28 6.04
CA GLU A 45 -4.83 30.74 4.85
C GLU A 45 -4.58 29.59 3.86
N ARG A 46 -4.63 29.93 2.57
CA ARG A 46 -4.29 28.98 1.50
C ARG A 46 -2.78 28.78 1.52
N SER A 47 -2.34 27.64 2.04
CA SER A 47 -0.95 27.24 1.96
C SER A 47 -0.61 26.98 0.49
N ALA A 48 0.39 27.70 -0.03
CA ALA A 48 1.01 27.31 -1.29
C ALA A 48 1.50 25.89 -1.08
N SER A 49 0.99 24.95 -1.89
CA SER A 49 1.45 23.56 -1.94
C SER A 49 2.97 23.55 -1.80
N LEU A 50 3.46 23.24 -0.59
CA LEU A 50 4.84 22.85 -0.43
C LEU A 50 4.88 21.52 -1.16
N THR A 51 5.22 21.58 -2.44
CA THR A 51 5.89 20.49 -3.13
C THR A 51 7.11 20.22 -2.26
N SER A 52 6.92 19.33 -1.28
CA SER A 52 7.99 18.86 -0.42
C SER A 52 8.98 18.29 -1.41
N ARG A 53 10.03 19.05 -1.67
CA ARG A 53 11.20 18.57 -2.36
C ARG A 53 11.75 17.55 -1.39
N VAL A 54 11.29 16.30 -1.52
CA VAL A 54 11.77 15.14 -0.77
C VAL A 54 13.19 14.90 -1.28
N VAL A 55 14.10 15.74 -0.79
CA VAL A 55 15.48 15.78 -1.27
C VAL A 55 16.22 14.67 -0.56
N VAL A 56 16.47 13.58 -1.30
CA VAL A 56 17.64 12.69 -1.17
C VAL A 56 17.60 11.59 -0.09
N SER A 57 16.75 11.65 0.95
CA SER A 57 16.67 10.51 1.90
C SER A 57 15.78 9.36 1.42
N LEU A 58 14.60 9.66 0.87
CA LEU A 58 13.59 8.65 0.53
C LEU A 58 14.04 7.73 -0.61
N TYR A 59 14.75 8.27 -1.60
CA TYR A 59 15.37 7.48 -2.68
C TYR A 59 16.37 6.44 -2.16
N LYS A 60 17.16 6.78 -1.13
CA LYS A 60 18.08 5.83 -0.50
C LYS A 60 17.30 4.71 0.20
N TYR A 61 16.22 5.03 0.89
CA TYR A 61 15.35 4.03 1.51
C TYR A 61 14.71 3.11 0.48
N VAL A 62 14.27 3.64 -0.67
CA VAL A 62 13.73 2.83 -1.77
C VAL A 62 14.79 1.88 -2.33
N ILE A 63 16.03 2.35 -2.54
CA ILE A 63 17.12 1.47 -2.98
C ILE A 63 17.39 0.37 -1.95
N PHE A 64 17.51 0.71 -0.66
CA PHE A 64 17.72 -0.29 0.39
C PHE A 64 16.54 -1.27 0.46
N PHE A 65 15.32 -0.78 0.34
CA PHE A 65 14.12 -1.61 0.30
C PHE A 65 14.20 -2.62 -0.86
N ILE A 66 14.53 -2.19 -2.07
CA ILE A 66 14.65 -3.07 -3.25
C ILE A 66 15.76 -4.12 -3.05
N ILE A 67 16.91 -3.74 -2.48
CA ILE A 67 18.02 -4.67 -2.23
C ILE A 67 17.63 -5.72 -1.18
N PHE A 68 17.07 -5.29 -0.05
CA PHE A 68 16.63 -6.21 1.00
C PHE A 68 15.50 -7.11 0.49
N ASP A 69 14.54 -6.54 -0.23
CA ASP A 69 13.41 -7.28 -0.79
C ASP A 69 13.84 -8.38 -1.76
N SER A 70 14.67 -8.02 -2.75
CA SER A 70 15.20 -8.99 -3.72
C SER A 70 16.04 -10.09 -3.07
N SER A 71 16.83 -9.77 -2.03
CA SER A 71 17.59 -10.78 -1.29
C SER A 71 16.70 -11.77 -0.54
N LEU A 72 15.60 -11.30 0.05
CA LEU A 72 14.63 -12.13 0.76
C LEU A 72 13.85 -13.03 -0.20
N ILE A 73 13.50 -12.54 -1.40
CA ILE A 73 12.90 -13.37 -2.46
C ILE A 73 13.84 -14.52 -2.86
N ILE A 74 15.13 -14.24 -3.04
CA ILE A 74 16.13 -15.25 -3.39
C ILE A 74 16.26 -16.31 -2.29
N ILE A 75 16.34 -15.88 -1.02
CA ILE A 75 16.42 -16.79 0.14
C ILE A 75 15.15 -17.63 0.23
N ALA A 76 13.99 -17.03 0.04
CA ALA A 76 12.73 -17.73 0.13
C ALA A 76 12.57 -18.76 -0.99
N PHE A 77 12.96 -18.42 -2.23
CA PHE A 77 12.99 -19.35 -3.36
C PHE A 77 13.97 -20.51 -3.11
N ALA A 78 15.18 -20.21 -2.62
CA ALA A 78 16.16 -21.23 -2.26
C ALA A 78 15.62 -22.17 -1.16
N SER A 79 14.92 -21.61 -0.17
CA SER A 79 14.32 -22.41 0.92
C SER A 79 13.14 -23.26 0.47
N ALA A 80 12.34 -22.77 -0.48
CA ALA A 80 11.23 -23.52 -1.07
C ALA A 80 11.73 -24.68 -1.94
N ALA A 81 12.87 -24.50 -2.62
CA ALA A 81 13.54 -25.56 -3.36
C ALA A 81 14.08 -26.67 -2.44
N LEU A 82 14.45 -26.33 -1.20
CA LEU A 82 14.94 -27.28 -0.19
C LEU A 82 13.81 -27.99 0.56
N ASN A 83 12.69 -27.31 0.81
CA ASN A 83 11.54 -27.91 1.48
C ASN A 83 10.21 -27.27 1.00
N PRO A 84 9.29 -28.05 0.40
CA PRO A 84 8.00 -27.54 -0.07
C PRO A 84 7.06 -27.08 1.05
N PHE A 85 7.32 -27.42 2.31
CA PHE A 85 6.59 -26.84 3.45
C PHE A 85 6.92 -25.35 3.66
N ASN A 86 8.09 -24.88 3.20
CA ASN A 86 8.50 -23.48 3.34
C ASN A 86 7.79 -22.54 2.35
N THR A 87 7.04 -23.08 1.39
CA THR A 87 6.21 -22.32 0.44
C THR A 87 5.16 -21.47 1.16
N TRP A 88 4.72 -21.89 2.36
CA TRP A 88 3.79 -21.10 3.18
C TRP A 88 4.39 -19.76 3.62
N PHE A 89 5.63 -19.75 4.10
CA PHE A 89 6.33 -18.52 4.50
C PHE A 89 6.60 -17.60 3.31
N PHE A 90 6.89 -18.18 2.14
CA PHE A 90 7.04 -17.42 0.90
C PHE A 90 5.75 -16.71 0.49
N SER A 91 4.61 -17.39 0.55
CA SER A 91 3.31 -16.78 0.23
C SER A 91 2.96 -15.62 1.16
N ILE A 92 3.24 -15.75 2.47
CA ILE A 92 3.03 -14.65 3.43
C ILE A 92 3.95 -13.45 3.11
N TYR A 93 5.20 -13.71 2.73
CA TYR A 93 6.16 -12.67 2.37
C TYR A 93 5.70 -11.88 1.14
N VAL A 94 5.30 -12.55 0.06
CA VAL A 94 4.79 -11.91 -1.16
C VAL A 94 3.51 -11.13 -0.88
N LEU A 95 2.63 -11.63 -0.01
CA LEU A 95 1.43 -10.91 0.41
C LEU A 95 1.76 -9.59 1.13
N LEU A 96 2.72 -9.59 2.05
CA LEU A 96 3.15 -8.40 2.78
C LEU A 96 3.72 -7.33 1.84
N LEU A 97 4.50 -7.74 0.82
CA LEU A 97 4.97 -6.83 -0.22
C LEU A 97 3.84 -6.23 -1.04
N LEU A 98 2.86 -7.04 -1.42
CA LEU A 98 1.69 -6.58 -2.17
C LEU A 98 0.90 -5.54 -1.35
N ILE A 99 0.66 -5.81 -0.06
CA ILE A 99 -0.02 -4.88 0.86
C ILE A 99 0.78 -3.58 0.99
N SER A 100 2.10 -3.67 1.19
CA SER A 100 2.97 -2.50 1.28
C SER A 100 2.96 -1.66 0.00
N SER A 101 2.91 -2.31 -1.17
CA SER A 101 2.88 -1.63 -2.47
C SER A 101 1.55 -0.93 -2.72
N ILE A 102 0.43 -1.56 -2.35
CA ILE A 102 -0.91 -0.94 -2.43
C ILE A 102 -1.02 0.25 -1.49
N LEU A 103 -0.48 0.13 -0.26
CA LEU A 103 -0.44 1.23 0.70
C LEU A 103 0.41 2.40 0.19
N LEU A 104 1.57 2.11 -0.42
CA LEU A 104 2.43 3.15 -0.98
C LEU A 104 1.74 3.87 -2.15
N LEU A 105 1.08 3.13 -3.04
CA LEU A 105 0.35 3.70 -4.18
C LEU A 105 -0.87 4.54 -3.73
N GLY A 106 -1.57 4.10 -2.67
CA GLY A 106 -2.73 4.82 -2.13
C GLY A 106 -2.39 6.07 -1.31
N VAL A 107 -1.11 6.32 -1.02
CA VAL A 107 -0.63 7.53 -0.33
C VAL A 107 -0.23 8.63 -1.32
N GLU A 108 -0.08 8.31 -2.62
CA GLU A 108 0.27 9.28 -3.67
C GLU A 108 -0.94 9.96 -4.35
N GLU A 109 -2.18 9.65 -3.95
CA GLU A 109 -3.42 10.37 -4.37
C GLU A 109 -4.00 11.26 -3.27
#